data_AF-A0A386Z5K1-F1
#
_entry.id   AF-A0A386Z5K1-F1
#
_cell.length_a   1.000
_cell.length_b   1.000
_cell.length_c   1.000
_cell.angle_alpha   90.00
_cell.angle_beta   90.00
_cell.angle_gamma   90.00
#
_symmetry.space_group_name_H-M   'P 1'
#
loop_
_entity.id
_entity.type
_entity.pdbx_description
1 polymer ?
#
loop_
_entity_poly.entity_id
_entity_poly.type
_entity_poly.pdbx_seq_one_letter_code
_entity_poly.pdbx_strand_id
1 'polypeptide(L)'
;MIKPLTLLAAATLATGGLGIGTAADSRMDGLAAARAEAACLWAGEAHPQGSRVVAGGWAFTCGSDAAGPRWSRGGAGGASTVPNPGADANPVGRFSAGARQPGADYDDYCVGDQLVPGVGDVFEAVPTSGGLLWKSAGPIGQWTFDPGVTQPKTSTRSTSLCRDGQLL
;
A
#
# COMPACT_ATOMS: atom_id res chain seq x y z
N MET A 1 -45.74 -64.43 -25.79
CA MET A 1 -45.11 -63.30 -25.07
C MET A 1 -45.54 -62.00 -25.75
N ILE A 2 -46.44 -61.24 -25.12
CA ILE A 2 -47.04 -59.99 -25.65
C ILE A 2 -47.17 -58.98 -24.49
N LYS A 3 -46.62 -57.77 -24.72
CA LYS A 3 -46.93 -56.42 -24.13
C LYS A 3 -46.68 -56.15 -22.63
N PRO A 4 -46.66 -54.87 -22.18
CA PRO A 4 -46.35 -53.60 -22.87
C PRO A 4 -45.40 -52.64 -22.08
N LEU A 5 -44.80 -51.68 -22.80
CA LEU A 5 -44.23 -50.45 -22.22
C LEU A 5 -45.29 -49.69 -21.43
N THR A 6 -44.92 -49.18 -20.25
CA THR A 6 -45.70 -48.17 -19.51
C THR A 6 -44.80 -46.97 -19.24
N LEU A 7 -45.04 -45.89 -19.99
CA LEU A 7 -44.51 -44.55 -19.75
C LEU A 7 -45.39 -43.89 -18.68
N LEU A 8 -44.79 -43.46 -17.57
CA LEU A 8 -45.43 -42.59 -16.59
C LEU A 8 -44.91 -41.16 -16.78
N ALA A 9 -45.80 -40.33 -17.31
CA ALA A 9 -45.68 -38.88 -17.27
C ALA A 9 -46.08 -38.39 -15.87
N ALA A 10 -45.27 -37.51 -15.28
CA ALA A 10 -45.68 -36.68 -14.16
C ALA A 10 -45.48 -35.22 -14.57
N ALA A 11 -46.60 -34.54 -14.80
CA ALA A 11 -46.67 -33.10 -14.94
C ALA A 11 -46.56 -32.46 -13.55
N THR A 12 -45.68 -31.48 -13.38
CA THR A 12 -45.72 -30.58 -12.22
C THR A 12 -45.84 -29.13 -12.68
N LEU A 13 -46.87 -28.52 -12.11
CA LEU A 13 -47.45 -27.21 -12.33
C LEU A 13 -46.44 -26.05 -12.21
N ALA A 14 -46.71 -25.02 -13.01
CA ALA A 14 -46.12 -23.70 -12.90
C ALA A 14 -46.49 -23.04 -11.57
N THR A 15 -45.48 -22.58 -10.83
CA THR A 15 -45.61 -21.49 -9.86
C THR A 15 -44.86 -20.30 -10.41
N GLY A 16 -45.62 -19.27 -10.82
CA GLY A 16 -45.10 -17.95 -11.10
C GLY A 16 -44.47 -17.38 -9.84
N GLY A 17 -43.15 -17.17 -9.90
CA GLY A 17 -42.45 -16.30 -8.97
C GLY A 17 -42.25 -14.95 -9.63
N LEU A 18 -42.98 -13.94 -9.18
CA LEU A 18 -42.57 -12.54 -9.30
C LEU A 18 -41.25 -12.40 -8.52
N GLY A 19 -40.14 -12.70 -9.19
CA GLY A 19 -38.81 -12.38 -8.71
C GLY A 19 -38.67 -10.87 -8.76
N ILE A 20 -38.85 -10.24 -7.60
CA ILE A 20 -38.49 -8.85 -7.34
C ILE A 20 -37.05 -8.71 -7.82
N GLY A 21 -36.87 -8.01 -8.94
CA GLY A 21 -35.54 -7.64 -9.39
C GLY A 21 -34.89 -6.84 -8.27
N THR A 22 -33.91 -7.43 -7.60
CA THR A 22 -32.89 -6.62 -6.94
C THR A 22 -32.15 -5.95 -8.09
N ALA A 23 -32.63 -4.78 -8.50
CA ALA A 23 -31.78 -3.82 -9.17
C ALA A 23 -30.61 -3.61 -8.22
N ALA A 24 -29.49 -4.30 -8.47
CA ALA A 24 -28.22 -3.94 -7.89
C ALA A 24 -28.00 -2.50 -8.34
N ASP A 25 -28.21 -1.57 -7.40
CA ASP A 25 -28.06 -0.16 -7.66
C ASP A 25 -26.57 0.06 -7.97
N SER A 26 -26.24 0.21 -9.25
CA SER A 26 -24.87 0.43 -9.73
C SER A 26 -24.23 1.68 -9.12
N ARG A 27 -25.02 2.51 -8.41
CA ARG A 27 -24.53 3.61 -7.58
C ARG A 27 -23.70 3.15 -6.38
N MET A 28 -23.98 1.97 -5.82
CA MET A 28 -23.20 1.41 -4.70
C MET A 28 -21.82 0.94 -5.18
N ASP A 29 -21.74 0.35 -6.37
CA ASP A 29 -20.47 -0.02 -7.00
C ASP A 29 -19.66 1.22 -7.39
N GLY A 30 -20.32 2.26 -7.92
CA GLY A 30 -19.68 3.55 -8.20
C GLY A 30 -19.15 4.26 -6.95
N LEU A 31 -19.86 4.17 -5.83
CA LEU A 31 -19.41 4.70 -4.53
C LEU A 31 -18.26 3.88 -3.94
N ALA A 32 -18.27 2.56 -4.10
CA ALA A 32 -17.17 1.69 -3.66
C ALA A 32 -15.91 1.93 -4.50
N ALA A 33 -16.05 2.03 -5.83
CA ALA A 33 -14.96 2.37 -6.74
C ALA A 33 -14.42 3.79 -6.48
N ALA A 34 -15.27 4.80 -6.33
CA ALA A 34 -14.83 6.16 -6.01
C ALA A 34 -14.18 6.27 -4.62
N ARG A 35 -14.63 5.48 -3.63
CA ARG A 35 -13.96 5.39 -2.33
C ARG A 35 -12.62 4.66 -2.41
N ALA A 36 -12.48 3.68 -3.29
CA ALA A 36 -11.21 3.02 -3.57
C ALA A 36 -10.24 3.97 -4.28
N GLU A 37 -10.72 4.80 -5.22
CA GLU A 37 -9.91 5.87 -5.85
C GLU A 37 -9.54 6.98 -4.87
N ALA A 38 -10.34 7.18 -3.83
CA ALA A 38 -10.02 8.08 -2.73
C ALA A 38 -9.21 7.41 -1.62
N ALA A 39 -8.88 6.12 -1.66
CA ALA A 39 -8.18 5.46 -0.57
C ALA A 39 -6.68 5.80 -0.57
N CYS A 40 -6.07 5.89 0.60
CA CYS A 40 -4.62 5.95 0.72
C CYS A 40 -4.04 4.54 0.67
N LEU A 41 -2.93 4.37 -0.03
CA LEU A 41 -2.21 3.10 -0.08
C LEU A 41 -1.13 3.06 1.00
N TRP A 42 -0.97 1.89 1.61
CA TRP A 42 0.16 1.55 2.46
C TRP A 42 0.61 0.11 2.16
N ALA A 43 1.84 -0.05 1.66
CA ALA A 43 2.39 -1.35 1.24
C ALA A 43 1.46 -2.16 0.30
N GLY A 44 0.65 -1.49 -0.53
CA GLY A 44 -0.32 -2.08 -1.45
C GLY A 44 -1.73 -2.27 -0.89
N GLU A 45 -1.93 -2.08 0.42
CA GLU A 45 -3.25 -2.13 1.05
C GLU A 45 -3.94 -0.76 0.97
N ALA A 46 -5.24 -0.76 0.66
CA ALA A 46 -6.06 0.44 0.57
C ALA A 46 -6.72 0.77 1.92
N HIS A 47 -6.53 2.01 2.38
CA HIS A 47 -7.12 2.55 3.59
C HIS A 47 -8.10 3.69 3.24
N PRO A 48 -9.38 3.62 3.68
CA PRO A 48 -10.35 4.65 3.36
C PRO A 48 -10.00 6.00 4.00
N GLN A 49 -10.52 7.09 3.42
CA GLN A 49 -10.39 8.44 3.94
C GLN A 49 -10.78 8.52 5.43
N GLY A 50 -9.98 9.25 6.22
CA GLY A 50 -10.12 9.35 7.67
C GLY A 50 -9.51 8.19 8.46
N SER A 51 -9.04 7.12 7.81
CA SER A 51 -8.34 6.02 8.50
C SER A 51 -7.09 6.52 9.20
N ARG A 52 -6.80 5.93 10.37
CA ARG A 52 -5.58 6.17 11.12
C ARG A 52 -4.75 4.90 11.18
N VAL A 53 -3.48 5.01 10.81
CA VAL A 53 -2.49 3.92 10.95
C VAL A 53 -1.33 4.40 11.80
N VAL A 54 -0.56 3.47 12.34
CA VAL A 54 0.67 3.75 13.08
C VAL A 54 1.82 3.04 12.39
N ALA A 55 2.93 3.74 12.20
CA ALA A 55 4.16 3.17 11.67
C ALA A 55 5.36 3.92 12.22
N GLY A 56 6.39 3.19 12.64
CA GLY A 56 7.65 3.81 13.07
C GLY A 56 7.52 4.70 14.31
N GLY A 57 6.53 4.46 15.17
CA GLY A 57 6.22 5.30 16.34
C GLY A 57 5.46 6.59 16.00
N TRP A 58 4.88 6.72 14.80
CA TRP A 58 4.10 7.89 14.38
C TRP A 58 2.72 7.50 13.91
N ALA A 59 1.72 8.33 14.24
CA ALA A 59 0.39 8.18 13.68
C ALA A 59 0.29 8.88 12.32
N PHE A 60 -0.43 8.27 11.39
CA PHE A 60 -0.74 8.82 10.07
C PHE A 60 -2.25 8.78 9.84
N THR A 61 -2.80 9.87 9.29
CA THR A 61 -4.23 9.95 8.93
C THR A 61 -4.37 10.05 7.43
N CYS A 62 -5.19 9.19 6.84
CA CYS A 62 -5.51 9.22 5.42
C CYS A 62 -6.44 10.41 5.14
N GLY A 63 -6.00 11.27 4.24
CA GLY A 63 -6.73 12.42 3.74
C GLY A 63 -6.61 12.50 2.22
N SER A 64 -7.08 13.60 1.65
CA SER A 64 -6.86 13.94 0.24
C SER A 64 -6.55 15.42 0.11
N ASP A 65 -5.77 15.76 -0.91
CA ASP A 65 -5.58 17.14 -1.36
C ASP A 65 -5.78 17.22 -2.88
N ALA A 66 -5.44 18.37 -3.48
CA ALA A 66 -5.58 18.58 -4.92
C ALA A 66 -4.77 17.60 -5.78
N ALA A 67 -3.74 16.96 -5.22
CA ALA A 67 -2.92 15.96 -5.91
C ALA A 67 -3.43 14.52 -5.70
N GLY A 68 -4.42 14.30 -4.83
CA GLY A 68 -5.04 12.98 -4.59
C GLY A 68 -4.94 12.50 -3.13
N PRO A 69 -5.12 11.20 -2.89
CA PRO A 69 -5.02 10.60 -1.55
C PRO A 69 -3.61 10.76 -0.97
N ARG A 70 -3.54 11.15 0.30
CA ARG A 70 -2.28 11.36 1.01
C ARG A 70 -2.36 11.02 2.48
N TRP A 71 -1.23 10.65 3.05
CA TRP A 71 -1.02 10.54 4.47
C TRP A 71 -0.60 11.88 5.06
N SER A 72 -1.17 12.18 6.22
CA SER A 72 -0.75 13.29 7.08
C SER A 72 -0.15 12.71 8.34
N ARG A 73 1.13 13.02 8.59
CA ARG A 73 1.82 12.62 9.82
C ARG A 73 1.29 13.44 10.99
N GLY A 74 0.78 12.76 12.01
CA GLY A 74 0.38 13.33 13.28
C GLY A 74 1.47 13.23 14.34
N GLY A 75 1.05 13.22 15.60
CA GLY A 75 1.94 13.03 16.74
C GLY A 75 2.46 11.58 16.88
N ALA A 76 3.11 11.34 18.01
CA ALA A 76 3.59 10.02 18.39
C ALA A 76 2.46 8.98 18.37
N GLY A 77 2.80 7.78 17.93
CA GLY A 77 1.97 6.58 17.93
C GLY A 77 2.60 5.47 18.78
N GLY A 78 1.82 4.41 19.00
CA GLY A 78 2.31 3.20 19.67
C GLY A 78 2.96 2.23 18.68
N ALA A 79 2.67 0.94 18.86
CA ALA A 79 3.11 -0.12 17.95
C ALA A 79 2.55 0.07 16.53
N SER A 80 3.30 -0.37 15.52
CA SER A 80 2.84 -0.25 14.13
C SER A 80 1.59 -1.10 13.89
N THR A 81 0.64 -0.54 13.14
CA THR A 81 -0.61 -1.21 12.75
C THR A 81 -0.62 -1.59 11.28
N VAL A 82 0.46 -1.30 10.56
CA VAL A 82 0.63 -1.56 9.13
C VAL A 82 2.01 -2.13 8.88
N PRO A 83 2.22 -2.85 7.76
CA PRO A 83 3.53 -3.37 7.38
C PRO A 83 4.56 -2.24 7.20
N ASN A 84 5.79 -2.52 7.60
CA ASN A 84 6.94 -1.64 7.40
C ASN A 84 8.04 -2.36 6.61
N PRO A 85 7.81 -2.65 5.31
CA PRO A 85 8.79 -3.37 4.48
C PRO A 85 10.09 -2.58 4.24
N GLY A 86 10.09 -1.27 4.52
CA GLY A 86 11.15 -0.37 4.11
C GLY A 86 10.87 0.25 2.75
N ALA A 87 11.65 1.26 2.40
CA ALA A 87 11.65 1.89 1.08
C ALA A 87 12.39 1.03 0.04
N ASP A 88 12.06 -0.27 -0.02
CA ASP A 88 12.82 -1.31 -0.73
C ASP A 88 12.60 -1.37 -2.25
N ALA A 89 11.65 -0.58 -2.76
CA ALA A 89 11.29 -0.50 -4.17
C ALA A 89 10.57 0.81 -4.47
N ASN A 90 10.25 1.04 -5.75
CA ASN A 90 9.47 2.18 -6.20
C ASN A 90 8.12 2.28 -5.42
N PRO A 91 7.77 3.45 -4.84
CA PRO A 91 6.55 3.59 -4.04
C PRO A 91 5.25 3.62 -4.85
N VAL A 92 5.31 3.84 -6.17
CA VAL A 92 4.13 3.96 -7.04
C VAL A 92 3.26 2.68 -6.95
N GLY A 93 1.97 2.87 -6.71
CA GLY A 93 0.99 1.78 -6.60
C GLY A 93 1.07 0.96 -5.30
N ARG A 94 2.06 1.22 -4.43
CA ARG A 94 2.20 0.59 -3.11
C ARG A 94 1.94 1.57 -1.97
N PHE A 95 2.31 2.83 -2.16
CA PHE A 95 2.18 3.88 -1.15
C PHE A 95 1.52 5.11 -1.75
N SER A 96 0.75 5.82 -0.95
CA SER A 96 0.32 7.19 -1.24
C SER A 96 1.31 8.22 -0.71
N ALA A 97 1.22 9.44 -1.24
CA ALA A 97 2.04 10.56 -0.80
C ALA A 97 2.00 10.76 0.73
N GLY A 98 3.13 11.09 1.34
CA GLY A 98 3.27 11.30 2.78
C GLY A 98 3.46 10.03 3.61
N ALA A 99 3.32 8.83 3.02
CA ALA A 99 3.71 7.59 3.70
C ALA A 99 5.21 7.61 3.98
N ARG A 100 5.62 7.05 5.13
CA ARG A 100 7.03 6.93 5.51
C ARG A 100 7.44 5.48 5.73
N GLN A 101 8.68 5.17 5.40
CA GLN A 101 9.30 3.86 5.58
C GLN A 101 10.76 4.02 6.02
N PRO A 102 11.31 3.08 6.80
CA PRO A 102 12.75 3.05 7.03
C PRO A 102 13.48 2.82 5.70
N GLY A 103 14.64 3.43 5.52
CA GLY A 103 15.44 3.29 4.31
C GLY A 103 15.92 1.86 4.09
N ALA A 104 16.17 1.53 2.82
CA ALA A 104 16.69 0.25 2.38
C ALA A 104 17.84 0.45 1.37
N ASP A 105 18.46 -0.64 0.93
CA ASP A 105 19.51 -0.62 -0.11
C ASP A 105 19.03 0.05 -1.41
N TYR A 106 17.72 0.05 -1.67
CA TYR A 106 17.14 0.77 -2.80
C TYR A 106 17.44 2.28 -2.77
N ASP A 107 17.56 2.86 -1.57
CA ASP A 107 17.83 4.28 -1.37
C ASP A 107 19.32 4.61 -1.22
N ASP A 108 20.20 3.63 -1.41
CA ASP A 108 21.64 3.86 -1.46
C ASP A 108 22.01 4.77 -2.63
N TYR A 109 22.95 5.69 -2.38
CA TYR A 109 23.49 6.55 -3.43
C TYR A 109 24.98 6.85 -3.21
N CYS A 110 25.62 7.39 -4.25
CA CYS A 110 27.04 7.73 -4.19
C CYS A 110 27.25 9.23 -4.14
N VAL A 111 28.22 9.67 -3.32
CA VAL A 111 28.76 11.04 -3.31
C VAL A 111 30.24 10.93 -3.66
N GLY A 112 30.59 11.25 -4.92
CA GLY A 112 31.89 10.87 -5.47
C GLY A 112 32.06 9.35 -5.42
N ASP A 113 33.18 8.89 -4.86
CA ASP A 113 33.46 7.46 -4.68
C ASP A 113 33.00 6.93 -3.32
N GLN A 114 32.16 7.66 -2.58
CA GLN A 114 31.65 7.23 -1.28
C GLN A 114 30.20 6.71 -1.40
N LEU A 115 29.95 5.50 -0.90
CA LEU A 115 28.59 5.00 -0.69
C LEU A 115 27.96 5.69 0.53
N VAL A 116 26.76 6.22 0.33
CA VAL A 116 25.87 6.69 1.39
C VAL A 116 24.73 5.68 1.53
N PRO A 117 24.70 4.90 2.63
CA PRO A 117 23.67 3.88 2.84
C PRO A 117 22.30 4.51 3.10
N GLY A 118 21.28 4.09 2.35
CA GLY A 118 19.89 4.51 2.53
C GLY A 118 19.33 4.10 3.89
N VAL A 119 19.75 2.95 4.42
CA VAL A 119 19.33 2.41 5.72
C VAL A 119 19.57 3.35 6.92
N GLY A 120 20.39 4.40 6.75
CA GLY A 120 20.63 5.43 7.76
C GLY A 120 19.47 6.42 7.96
N ASP A 121 18.48 6.42 7.07
CA ASP A 121 17.42 7.43 7.00
C ASP A 121 16.00 6.82 7.01
N VAL A 122 15.02 7.68 7.24
CA VAL A 122 13.59 7.45 6.97
C VAL A 122 13.23 8.17 5.69
N PHE A 123 12.52 7.50 4.79
CA PHE A 123 12.08 8.07 3.53
C PHE A 123 10.58 8.36 3.55
N GLU A 124 10.19 9.46 2.93
CA GLU A 124 8.80 9.84 2.67
C GLU A 124 8.50 9.69 1.18
N ALA A 125 7.34 9.14 0.85
CA ALA A 125 6.84 9.08 -0.51
C ALA A 125 6.35 10.48 -0.93
N VAL A 126 7.07 11.14 -1.82
CA VAL A 126 6.82 12.53 -2.20
C VAL A 126 6.38 12.60 -3.67
N PRO A 127 5.28 13.31 -3.99
CA PRO A 127 4.85 13.50 -5.36
C PRO A 127 5.84 14.38 -6.13
N THR A 128 6.04 14.03 -7.39
CA THR A 128 6.92 14.71 -8.35
C THR A 128 6.22 14.81 -9.70
N SER A 129 6.80 15.53 -10.66
CA SER A 129 6.25 15.62 -12.02
C SER A 129 6.21 14.27 -12.75
N GLY A 130 7.04 13.31 -12.35
CA GLY A 130 7.13 11.97 -12.95
C GLY A 130 6.40 10.87 -12.19
N GLY A 131 5.65 11.20 -11.13
CA GLY A 131 4.99 10.22 -10.26
C GLY A 131 5.43 10.37 -8.80
N LEU A 132 5.65 9.25 -8.12
CA LEU A 132 5.97 9.21 -6.69
C LEU A 132 7.38 8.66 -6.48
N LEU A 133 8.19 9.33 -5.64
CA LEU A 133 9.56 8.92 -5.32
C LEU A 133 9.80 8.95 -3.81
N TRP A 134 10.76 8.15 -3.35
CA TRP A 134 11.26 8.25 -1.99
C TRP A 134 12.18 9.47 -1.85
N LYS A 135 12.00 10.22 -0.76
CA LYS A 135 12.87 11.32 -0.38
C LYS A 135 13.22 11.20 1.10
N SER A 136 14.49 11.38 1.44
CA SER A 136 14.92 11.38 2.85
C SER A 136 14.15 12.44 3.64
N ALA A 137 13.58 12.00 4.76
CA ALA A 137 12.72 12.76 5.65
C ALA A 137 13.34 12.95 7.05
N GLY A 138 14.52 12.37 7.29
CA GLY A 138 15.26 12.47 8.54
C GLY A 138 16.03 11.18 8.87
N PRO A 139 16.87 11.19 9.92
CA PRO A 139 17.66 10.03 10.31
C PRO A 139 16.80 8.87 10.85
N ILE A 140 17.28 7.64 10.68
CA ILE A 140 16.62 6.40 11.12
C ILE A 140 16.30 6.38 12.62
N GLY A 141 17.03 7.16 13.44
CA GLY A 141 16.75 7.33 14.87
C GLY A 141 15.38 7.95 15.18
N GLN A 142 14.67 8.49 14.18
CA GLN A 142 13.29 8.95 14.30
C GLN A 142 12.25 7.84 14.06
N TRP A 143 12.68 6.65 13.63
CA TRP A 143 11.84 5.49 13.41
C TRP A 143 11.92 4.53 14.59
N THR A 144 10.79 4.25 15.21
CA THR A 144 10.69 3.23 16.26
C THR A 144 10.35 1.88 15.64
N PHE A 145 11.23 0.90 15.81
CA PHE A 145 10.96 -0.48 15.40
C PHE A 145 10.20 -1.21 16.49
N ASP A 146 9.14 -1.93 16.10
CA ASP A 146 8.39 -2.75 17.05
C ASP A 146 9.26 -3.88 17.63
N PRO A 147 9.01 -4.31 18.87
CA PRO A 147 9.77 -5.41 19.47
C PRO A 147 9.76 -6.66 18.60
N GLY A 148 10.94 -7.25 18.36
CA GLY A 148 11.09 -8.47 17.57
C GLY A 148 11.11 -8.25 16.05
N VAL A 149 10.92 -7.02 15.56
CA VAL A 149 11.12 -6.69 14.14
C VAL A 149 12.60 -6.58 13.84
N THR A 150 13.06 -7.32 12.82
CA THR A 150 14.42 -7.16 12.29
C THR A 150 14.48 -5.88 11.49
N GLN A 151 15.32 -4.94 11.93
CA GLN A 151 15.60 -3.72 11.19
C GLN A 151 16.23 -4.08 9.83
N PRO A 152 15.97 -3.32 8.76
CA PRO A 152 16.78 -3.41 7.54
C PRO A 152 18.25 -3.24 7.95
N LYS A 153 19.02 -4.33 7.90
CA LYS A 153 20.43 -4.32 8.27
C LYS A 153 21.21 -3.54 7.22
N THR A 154 22.39 -3.08 7.64
CA THR A 154 23.41 -2.37 6.85
C THR A 154 23.37 -2.73 5.37
N SER A 155 23.44 -1.71 4.51
CA SER A 155 23.47 -1.90 3.07
C SER A 155 24.36 -3.07 2.66
N THR A 156 23.83 -3.96 1.83
CA THR A 156 24.61 -5.07 1.26
C THR A 156 25.56 -4.59 0.17
N ARG A 157 25.42 -3.34 -0.26
CA ARG A 157 26.29 -2.65 -1.22
C ARG A 157 27.51 -2.09 -0.50
N SER A 158 28.59 -1.95 -1.24
CA SER A 158 29.83 -1.39 -0.72
C SER A 158 30.31 -0.24 -1.58
N THR A 159 31.20 0.57 -1.01
CA THR A 159 31.83 1.73 -1.67
C THR A 159 32.49 1.39 -3.00
N SER A 160 32.88 0.13 -3.25
CA SER A 160 33.44 -0.28 -4.54
C SER A 160 32.46 -0.19 -5.72
N LEU A 161 31.16 -0.06 -5.44
CA LEU A 161 30.12 0.15 -6.45
C LEU A 161 29.94 1.63 -6.80
N CYS A 162 30.62 2.55 -6.10
CA CYS A 162 30.59 3.97 -6.40
C CYS A 162 31.76 4.36 -7.31
N ARG A 163 31.45 5.00 -8.45
CA ARG A 163 32.44 5.65 -9.30
C ARG A 163 31.88 6.97 -9.81
N ASP A 164 32.62 8.06 -9.60
CA ASP A 164 32.26 9.40 -10.10
C ASP A 164 30.84 9.84 -9.67
N GLY A 165 30.38 9.41 -8.49
CA GLY A 165 29.05 9.70 -7.98
C GLY A 165 27.92 8.82 -8.52
N GLN A 166 28.24 7.80 -9.32
CA GLN A 166 27.27 6.81 -9.80
C GLN A 166 27.40 5.49 -9.06
N LEU A 167 26.25 4.92 -8.69
CA LEU A 167 26.16 3.56 -8.15
C LEU A 167 25.96 2.57 -9.30
N LEU A 168 26.83 1.57 -9.39
CA LEU A 168 26.91 0.59 -10.47
C LEU A 168 26.23 -0.74 -10.13
#